data_AF-A0ABD0JP47-F1
#
_entry.id   AF-A0ABD0JP47-F1
#
_cell.length_a   1.000
_cell.length_b   1.000
_cell.length_c   1.000
_cell.angle_alpha   90.00
_cell.angle_beta   90.00
_cell.angle_gamma   90.00
#
_symmetry.space_group_name_H-M   'P 1'
#
loop_
_entity.id
_entity.type
_entity.pdbx_description
1 polymer ?
#
loop_
_entity_poly.entity_id
_entity_poly.type
_entity_poly.pdbx_seq_one_letter_code
_entity_poly.pdbx_strand_id
1 'polypeptide(L)'
;MSAKDMYDVCMRIERKSDPLHECAHDVREFFLECDVDRFRNLQSAMLTTVPGSRQIHHIRVLDRGVLATRQYSCFCVACLSGSYDECDSSAVVGGWDPSWDVVKLAFSGPESVLPTVQPHQDRAPQNVPHGNQDTSVGDRLAFFQSVTDELKGARSFVDVRGIVRQQRDGVERFELPEPVVHSSLQSRPADDIAMHLLPSDVQERCKPLAVDADGNCFFRAESLLLFGNEGHHLELRC
;
A
#
# COMPACT_ATOMS: atom_id res chain seq x y z
N MET A 1 15.85 0.25 14.01
CA MET A 1 15.66 1.60 13.41
C MET A 1 14.72 2.37 14.30
N SER A 2 15.13 3.52 14.84
CA SER A 2 14.29 4.37 15.68
C SER A 2 13.32 5.22 14.82
N ALA A 3 12.28 5.79 15.44
CA ALA A 3 11.37 6.72 14.75
C ALA A 3 12.13 7.94 14.17
N LYS A 4 13.17 8.37 14.89
CA LYS A 4 14.09 9.42 14.43
C LYS A 4 14.88 8.99 13.19
N ASP A 5 15.44 7.78 13.20
CA ASP A 5 16.20 7.26 12.05
C ASP A 5 15.30 7.19 10.79
N MET A 6 14.04 6.79 10.96
CA MET A 6 13.06 6.73 9.86
C MET A 6 12.69 8.12 9.35
N TYR A 7 12.41 9.06 10.26
CA TYR A 7 12.16 10.46 9.90
C TYR A 7 13.34 11.06 9.13
N ASP A 8 14.57 10.84 9.61
CA ASP A 8 15.78 11.33 8.96
C ASP A 8 15.98 10.71 7.57
N VAL A 9 15.53 9.47 7.35
CA VAL A 9 15.52 8.82 6.03
C VAL A 9 14.50 9.48 5.12
N CYS A 10 13.24 9.65 5.58
CA CYS A 10 12.18 10.30 4.81
C CYS A 10 12.56 11.72 4.38
N MET A 11 13.10 12.52 5.30
CA MET A 11 13.56 13.89 5.03
C MET A 11 14.72 13.96 4.02
N ARG A 12 15.48 12.87 3.84
CA ARG A 12 16.58 12.79 2.87
C ARG A 12 16.14 12.34 1.49
N ILE A 13 15.11 11.50 1.39
CA ILE A 13 14.60 10.97 0.12
C ILE A 13 13.95 12.09 -0.72
N GLU A 14 13.33 13.07 -0.08
CA GLU A 14 12.51 14.08 -0.80
C GLU A 14 13.25 15.33 -1.29
N ARG A 15 14.54 15.49 -0.99
CA ARG A 15 15.32 16.62 -1.54
C ARG A 15 15.93 16.32 -2.92
N LYS A 16 15.13 15.77 -3.83
CA LYS A 16 15.43 15.81 -5.27
C LYS A 16 14.55 16.88 -5.93
N SER A 17 14.81 18.14 -5.62
CA SER A 17 14.33 19.24 -6.46
C SER A 17 15.20 19.30 -7.71
N ASP A 18 14.71 18.80 -8.83
CA ASP A 18 15.24 19.19 -10.13
C ASP A 18 14.75 20.63 -10.39
N PRO A 19 15.63 21.64 -10.49
CA PRO A 19 15.22 23.04 -10.69
C PRO A 19 14.51 23.29 -12.03
N LEU A 20 14.39 22.28 -12.91
CA LEU A 20 13.77 22.40 -14.23
C LEU A 20 12.34 21.85 -14.36
N HIS A 21 11.76 21.25 -13.31
CA HIS A 21 10.37 20.77 -13.34
C HIS A 21 9.58 21.24 -12.12
N GLU A 22 8.95 22.41 -12.27
CA GLU A 22 7.98 22.99 -11.35
C GLU A 22 6.68 22.19 -11.35
N CYS A 23 6.62 21.14 -10.55
CA CYS A 23 5.40 20.40 -10.27
C CYS A 23 5.41 20.05 -8.78
N ALA A 24 4.68 20.82 -7.98
CA ALA A 24 4.64 20.70 -6.50
C ALA A 24 3.83 19.48 -5.99
N HIS A 25 3.51 18.51 -6.85
CA HIS A 25 2.63 17.39 -6.53
C HIS A 25 3.30 16.29 -5.68
N ASP A 26 4.62 16.33 -5.50
CA ASP A 26 5.39 15.35 -4.73
C ASP A 26 5.97 15.90 -3.41
N VAL A 27 5.51 17.06 -2.94
CA VAL A 27 5.91 17.57 -1.62
C VAL A 27 5.13 16.80 -0.55
N ARG A 28 5.80 15.90 0.18
CA ARG A 28 5.21 15.28 1.37
C ARG A 28 5.75 15.98 2.61
N GLU A 29 4.87 16.20 3.58
CA GLU A 29 5.25 16.73 4.88
C GLU A 29 5.35 15.59 5.87
N PHE A 30 6.53 15.44 6.48
CA PHE A 30 6.73 14.50 7.58
C PHE A 30 6.78 15.25 8.89
N PHE A 31 6.12 14.71 9.90
CA PHE A 31 6.14 15.21 11.27
C PHE A 31 6.75 14.13 12.18
N LEU A 32 7.75 14.50 12.97
CA LEU A 32 8.29 13.65 14.04
C LEU A 32 7.81 14.19 15.38
N GLU A 33 6.82 13.53 15.94
CA GLU A 33 6.36 13.80 17.30
C GLU A 33 7.25 13.02 18.28
N CYS A 34 8.14 13.71 18.99
CA CYS A 34 9.07 13.11 19.94
C CYS A 34 8.42 12.81 21.30
N ASP A 35 7.43 13.63 21.68
CA ASP A 35 6.78 13.60 23.00
C ASP A 35 5.41 12.92 22.94
N VAL A 36 5.33 11.83 22.16
CA VAL A 36 4.16 10.96 22.24
C VAL A 36 4.20 10.25 23.59
N ASP A 37 3.20 10.52 24.43
CA ASP A 37 2.99 9.76 25.66
C ASP A 37 2.63 8.30 25.31
N ARG A 38 3.68 7.48 25.19
CA ARG A 38 3.58 6.03 24.98
C ARG A 38 3.23 5.31 26.28
N PHE A 39 3.46 5.97 27.42
CA PHE A 39 2.87 5.59 28.69
C PHE A 39 1.41 6.04 28.71
N ARG A 40 0.61 5.44 27.81
CA ARG A 40 -0.81 5.29 28.14
C ARG A 40 -0.81 4.62 29.51
N ASN A 41 -1.10 5.37 30.58
CA ASN A 41 -1.19 4.92 31.98
C ASN A 41 -2.32 3.88 32.19
N LEU A 42 -2.73 3.22 31.12
CA LEU A 42 -3.70 2.18 31.04
C LEU A 42 -2.89 0.89 31.01
N GLN A 43 -2.89 0.17 32.14
CA GLN A 43 -2.48 -1.23 32.15
C GLN A 43 -3.10 -1.89 30.92
N SER A 44 -2.29 -2.50 30.04
CA SER A 44 -2.78 -3.09 28.79
C SER A 44 -3.93 -4.09 29.03
N ALA A 45 -3.99 -4.69 30.23
CA ALA A 45 -5.10 -5.53 30.72
C ALA A 45 -6.45 -4.81 30.88
N MET A 46 -6.48 -3.48 30.95
CA MET A 46 -7.69 -2.65 31.05
C MET A 46 -8.14 -2.05 29.71
N LEU A 47 -7.35 -2.22 28.64
CA LEU A 47 -7.76 -1.81 27.30
C LEU A 47 -8.77 -2.81 26.77
N THR A 48 -10.06 -2.54 27.01
CA THR A 48 -11.13 -3.29 26.36
C THR A 48 -11.43 -2.67 25.01
N THR A 49 -11.69 -3.53 24.02
CA THR A 49 -12.27 -3.09 22.75
C THR A 49 -13.57 -2.35 23.07
N VAL A 50 -13.76 -1.15 22.54
CA VAL A 50 -15.01 -0.40 22.73
C VAL A 50 -16.17 -1.33 22.35
N PRO A 51 -17.12 -1.63 23.26
CA PRO A 51 -18.24 -2.50 22.95
C PRO A 51 -18.92 -2.06 21.65
N GLY A 52 -19.18 -3.01 20.74
CA GLY A 52 -19.74 -2.72 19.42
C GLY A 52 -18.71 -2.40 18.32
N SER A 53 -17.49 -1.96 18.64
CA SER A 53 -16.49 -1.59 17.61
C SER A 53 -16.05 -2.74 16.69
N ARG A 54 -16.20 -3.99 17.14
CA ARG A 54 -15.94 -5.18 16.29
C ARG A 54 -16.94 -5.37 15.15
N GLN A 55 -18.10 -4.70 15.22
CA GLN A 55 -19.13 -4.75 14.19
C GLN A 55 -18.97 -3.59 13.18
N ILE A 56 -18.01 -2.69 13.42
CA ILE A 56 -17.76 -1.53 12.58
C ILE A 56 -16.79 -1.94 11.47
N HIS A 57 -17.34 -2.38 10.34
CA HIS A 57 -16.55 -2.77 9.17
C HIS A 57 -16.35 -1.61 8.19
N HIS A 58 -17.28 -0.66 8.19
CA HIS A 58 -17.23 0.50 7.32
C HIS A 58 -17.97 1.67 7.98
N ILE A 59 -17.37 2.85 7.94
CA ILE A 59 -17.89 4.07 8.57
C ILE A 59 -18.05 5.15 7.51
N ARG A 60 -19.11 5.94 7.61
CA ARG A 60 -19.30 7.19 6.87
C ARG A 60 -19.68 8.31 7.83
N VAL A 61 -19.18 9.51 7.59
CA VAL A 61 -19.65 10.72 8.28
C VAL A 61 -20.94 11.20 7.61
N LEU A 62 -22.04 11.28 8.36
CA LEU A 62 -23.29 11.89 7.88
C LEU A 62 -23.34 13.39 8.19
N ASP A 63 -22.91 13.76 9.40
CA ASP A 63 -22.90 15.12 9.91
C ASP A 63 -21.82 15.25 11.00
N ARG A 64 -21.62 16.44 11.58
CA ARG A 64 -20.64 16.70 12.62
C ARG A 64 -20.88 15.81 13.83
N GLY A 65 -19.96 14.87 14.00
CA GLY A 65 -20.03 13.86 15.05
C GLY A 65 -21.18 12.90 14.91
N VAL A 66 -21.74 12.74 13.70
CA VAL A 66 -22.73 11.71 13.38
C VAL A 66 -22.09 10.77 12.37
N LEU A 67 -21.88 9.53 12.79
CA LEU A 67 -21.34 8.47 11.95
C LEU A 67 -22.45 7.46 11.61
N ALA A 68 -22.48 7.00 10.37
CA ALA A 68 -23.19 5.81 9.94
C ALA A 68 -22.21 4.66 9.76
N THR A 69 -22.63 3.45 10.11
CA THR A 69 -21.84 2.24 9.89
C THR A 69 -22.62 1.27 9.01
N ARG A 70 -21.91 0.36 8.34
CA ARG A 70 -22.51 -0.78 7.64
C ARG A 70 -21.68 -2.04 7.87
N GLN A 71 -22.32 -3.20 7.68
CA GLN A 71 -21.74 -4.50 8.00
C GLN A 71 -20.57 -4.88 7.07
N TYR A 72 -20.59 -4.42 5.82
CA TYR A 72 -19.53 -4.73 4.85
C TYR A 72 -19.13 -3.51 4.04
N SER A 73 -17.86 -3.46 3.65
CA SER A 73 -17.36 -2.45 2.73
C SER A 73 -17.74 -2.79 1.29
N CYS A 74 -18.20 -1.80 0.53
CA CYS A 74 -18.38 -1.85 -0.91
C CYS A 74 -17.52 -0.77 -1.55
N PHE A 75 -16.85 -1.14 -2.65
CA PHE A 75 -15.95 -0.29 -3.42
C PHE A 75 -16.46 -0.02 -4.84
N CYS A 76 -17.78 -0.12 -5.07
CA CYS A 76 -18.38 0.24 -6.36
C CYS A 76 -18.23 1.75 -6.62
N VAL A 77 -18.39 2.15 -7.88
CA VAL A 77 -18.26 3.55 -8.31
C VAL A 77 -19.17 4.48 -7.49
N ALA A 78 -20.40 4.05 -7.21
CA ALA A 78 -21.35 4.78 -6.39
C ALA A 78 -20.85 4.99 -4.94
N CYS A 79 -20.27 3.97 -4.30
CA CYS A 79 -19.69 4.09 -2.95
C CYS A 79 -18.43 4.96 -2.91
N LEU A 80 -17.59 4.90 -3.96
CA LEU A 80 -16.37 5.71 -4.06
C LEU A 80 -16.67 7.19 -4.36
N SER A 81 -17.72 7.46 -5.11
CA SER A 81 -18.17 8.81 -5.48
C SER A 81 -19.08 9.47 -4.45
N GLY A 82 -19.57 8.71 -3.46
CA GLY A 82 -20.48 9.20 -2.43
C GLY A 82 -21.97 9.09 -2.77
N SER A 83 -22.33 8.54 -3.93
CA SER A 83 -23.70 8.24 -4.36
C SER A 83 -24.22 6.93 -3.76
N TYR A 84 -24.23 6.81 -2.43
CA TYR A 84 -24.45 5.53 -1.75
C TYR A 84 -25.83 4.89 -1.98
N ASP A 85 -26.85 5.68 -2.32
CA ASP A 85 -28.19 5.18 -2.67
C ASP A 85 -28.19 4.40 -3.99
N GLU A 86 -27.15 4.57 -4.82
CA GLU A 86 -26.91 3.89 -6.08
C GLU A 86 -25.92 2.72 -5.94
N CYS A 87 -25.69 2.23 -4.71
CA CYS A 87 -24.77 1.14 -4.48
C CYS A 87 -25.28 -0.18 -5.09
N ASP A 88 -24.61 -0.65 -6.15
CA ASP A 88 -24.92 -1.91 -6.85
C ASP A 88 -24.97 -3.13 -5.91
N SER A 89 -24.15 -3.14 -4.87
CA SER A 89 -24.06 -4.24 -3.90
C SER A 89 -24.92 -4.04 -2.65
N SER A 90 -25.86 -3.08 -2.64
CA SER A 90 -26.66 -2.72 -1.45
C SER A 90 -27.38 -3.91 -0.81
N ALA A 91 -27.84 -4.87 -1.62
CA ALA A 91 -28.46 -6.10 -1.13
C ALA A 91 -27.50 -7.02 -0.35
N VAL A 92 -26.20 -6.96 -0.65
CA VAL A 92 -25.15 -7.79 -0.04
C VAL A 92 -24.49 -7.08 1.13
N VAL A 93 -24.19 -5.78 0.99
CA VAL A 93 -23.48 -5.02 2.03
C VAL A 93 -24.41 -4.47 3.11
N GLY A 94 -25.72 -4.68 2.95
CA GLY A 94 -26.76 -4.07 3.75
C GLY A 94 -27.03 -2.63 3.29
N GLY A 95 -28.29 -2.21 3.39
CA GLY A 95 -28.64 -0.82 3.25
C GLY A 95 -27.94 0.03 4.32
N TRP A 96 -27.75 1.31 4.04
CA TRP A 96 -27.40 2.29 5.07
C TRP A 96 -28.63 2.50 5.95
N ASP A 97 -28.83 1.61 6.91
CA ASP A 97 -29.99 1.66 7.79
C ASP A 97 -29.87 2.87 8.73
N PRO A 98 -30.78 3.86 8.65
CA PRO A 98 -30.78 5.00 9.57
C PRO A 98 -31.16 4.63 11.01
N SER A 99 -31.59 3.38 11.26
CA SER A 99 -32.04 2.90 12.58
C SER A 99 -30.96 2.22 13.44
N TRP A 100 -29.69 2.18 13.00
CA TRP A 100 -28.56 1.68 13.78
C TRP A 100 -27.49 2.74 14.09
N ASP A 101 -26.91 2.60 15.29
CA ASP A 101 -26.06 3.51 16.07
C ASP A 101 -25.45 4.70 15.34
N VAL A 102 -26.23 5.79 15.25
CA VAL A 102 -25.68 7.13 15.11
C VAL A 102 -24.76 7.36 16.31
N VAL A 103 -23.47 7.14 16.11
CA VAL A 103 -22.45 7.43 17.12
C VAL A 103 -22.33 8.94 17.17
N LYS A 104 -23.04 9.57 18.12
CA LYS A 104 -22.84 10.98 18.45
C LYS A 104 -21.53 11.14 19.19
N LEU A 105 -20.49 11.52 18.47
CA LEU A 105 -19.22 11.89 19.08
C LEU A 105 -19.44 13.18 19.88
N ALA A 106 -19.24 13.12 21.19
CA ALA A 106 -19.31 14.29 22.06
C ALA A 106 -18.11 15.21 21.79
N PHE A 107 -18.27 16.14 20.85
CA PHE A 107 -17.26 17.18 20.61
C PHE A 107 -17.44 18.32 21.61
N SER A 108 -16.54 18.40 22.59
CA SER A 108 -16.37 19.57 23.44
C SER A 108 -15.33 20.50 22.81
N GLY A 109 -15.72 21.26 21.79
CA GLY A 109 -14.82 22.23 21.15
C GLY A 109 -15.51 23.17 20.16
N PRO A 110 -15.03 24.43 20.03
CA PRO A 110 -15.62 25.44 19.14
C PRO A 110 -15.58 24.97 17.68
N GLU A 111 -16.62 25.32 16.91
CA GLU A 111 -16.79 25.01 15.48
C GLU A 111 -15.57 25.45 14.66
N SER A 112 -14.77 24.48 14.17
CA SER A 112 -13.83 24.72 13.08
C SER A 112 -14.37 24.12 11.78
N VAL A 113 -14.20 24.86 10.69
CA VAL A 113 -14.69 24.54 9.35
C VAL A 113 -13.88 23.37 8.77
N LEU A 114 -14.56 22.31 8.32
CA LEU A 114 -13.93 21.15 7.67
C LEU A 114 -13.52 21.47 6.22
N PRO A 115 -12.35 21.01 5.74
CA PRO A 115 -11.95 21.18 4.34
C PRO A 115 -12.73 20.25 3.40
N THR A 116 -13.18 20.80 2.27
CA THR A 116 -13.85 20.05 1.20
C THR A 116 -12.81 19.26 0.39
N VAL A 117 -12.91 17.93 0.36
CA VAL A 117 -12.02 17.06 -0.42
C VAL A 117 -12.55 16.95 -1.86
N GLN A 118 -11.72 17.24 -2.87
CA GLN A 118 -12.03 17.03 -4.29
C GLN A 118 -11.38 15.73 -4.83
N PRO A 119 -12.02 15.04 -5.78
CA PRO A 119 -11.53 13.76 -6.32
C PRO A 119 -10.36 13.93 -7.30
N HIS A 120 -9.35 13.05 -7.19
CA HIS A 120 -8.14 12.99 -8.02
C HIS A 120 -8.37 12.21 -9.34
N GLN A 121 -7.73 12.63 -10.43
CA GLN A 121 -7.68 11.91 -11.72
C GLN A 121 -6.24 11.51 -12.07
N ASP A 122 -5.99 10.23 -12.34
CA ASP A 122 -4.67 9.70 -12.73
C ASP A 122 -4.45 9.68 -14.26
N ARG A 123 -3.19 9.89 -14.70
CA ARG A 123 -2.75 9.80 -16.12
C ARG A 123 -1.68 8.71 -16.32
N ALA A 124 -1.72 8.07 -17.50
CA ALA A 124 -0.91 6.91 -17.90
C ALA A 124 0.57 7.23 -18.25
N PRO A 125 1.51 6.26 -18.12
CA PRO A 125 2.95 6.47 -18.30
C PRO A 125 3.40 6.37 -19.77
N GLN A 126 4.48 7.09 -20.11
CA GLN A 126 5.13 7.12 -21.43
C GLN A 126 6.52 6.43 -21.41
N ASN A 127 6.83 5.71 -22.50
CA ASN A 127 8.10 4.98 -22.72
C ASN A 127 9.17 5.84 -23.41
N VAL A 128 10.44 5.63 -23.07
CA VAL A 128 11.63 6.22 -23.72
C VAL A 128 12.58 5.09 -24.16
N PRO A 129 13.19 5.13 -25.37
CA PRO A 129 14.03 4.04 -25.86
C PRO A 129 15.51 4.21 -25.47
N HIS A 130 16.20 3.10 -25.15
CA HIS A 130 17.67 3.03 -24.94
C HIS A 130 18.28 1.90 -25.80
N GLY A 131 19.50 2.12 -26.29
CA GLY A 131 20.14 1.30 -27.32
C GLY A 131 21.02 0.15 -26.80
N ASN A 132 20.93 -0.98 -27.50
CA ASN A 132 21.61 -2.25 -27.21
C ASN A 132 23.14 -2.14 -27.24
N GLN A 133 23.79 -2.58 -26.16
CA GLN A 133 25.16 -3.11 -26.20
C GLN A 133 25.14 -4.57 -25.73
N ASP A 134 25.51 -5.49 -26.62
CA ASP A 134 25.60 -6.93 -26.35
C ASP A 134 26.70 -7.23 -25.30
N THR A 135 26.34 -7.30 -24.02
CA THR A 135 27.20 -7.87 -22.97
C THR A 135 26.83 -9.33 -22.72
N SER A 136 27.80 -10.26 -22.77
CA SER A 136 27.54 -11.69 -22.59
C SER A 136 27.11 -12.03 -21.15
N VAL A 137 26.28 -13.06 -20.98
CA VAL A 137 25.78 -13.53 -19.67
C VAL A 137 26.93 -13.92 -18.72
N GLY A 138 28.04 -14.44 -19.25
CA GLY A 138 29.21 -14.82 -18.46
C GLY A 138 29.92 -13.62 -17.83
N ASP A 139 30.02 -12.51 -18.57
CA ASP A 139 30.67 -11.28 -18.10
C ASP A 139 29.83 -10.61 -16.99
N ARG A 140 28.50 -10.68 -17.11
CA ARG A 140 27.58 -10.19 -16.09
C ARG A 140 27.74 -10.90 -14.76
N LEU A 141 27.75 -12.24 -14.78
CA LEU A 141 27.85 -13.03 -13.54
C LEU A 141 29.17 -12.76 -12.81
N ALA A 142 30.28 -12.76 -13.54
CA ALA A 142 31.60 -12.49 -12.98
C ALA A 142 31.70 -11.08 -12.36
N PHE A 143 31.11 -10.08 -13.01
CA PHE A 143 31.05 -8.71 -12.49
C PHE A 143 30.25 -8.63 -11.18
N PHE A 144 29.01 -9.14 -11.14
CA PHE A 144 28.21 -9.04 -9.91
C PHE A 144 28.77 -9.90 -8.77
N GLN A 145 29.45 -11.00 -9.06
CA GLN A 145 30.18 -11.78 -8.05
C GLN A 145 31.33 -10.98 -7.44
N SER A 146 32.14 -10.29 -8.26
CA SER A 146 33.25 -9.48 -7.74
C SER A 146 32.75 -8.31 -6.87
N VAL A 147 31.69 -7.62 -7.29
CA VAL A 147 31.04 -6.56 -6.49
C VAL A 147 30.50 -7.13 -5.17
N THR A 148 29.92 -8.32 -5.20
CA THR A 148 29.41 -8.97 -3.99
C THR A 148 30.53 -9.31 -3.00
N ASP A 149 31.65 -9.82 -3.50
CA ASP A 149 32.80 -10.16 -2.64
C ASP A 149 33.48 -8.92 -2.07
N GLU A 150 33.52 -7.82 -2.84
CA GLU A 150 33.98 -6.52 -2.35
C GLU A 150 33.07 -5.97 -1.24
N LEU A 151 31.76 -6.05 -1.42
CA LEU A 151 30.76 -5.67 -0.42
C LEU A 151 30.85 -6.51 0.86
N LYS A 152 31.10 -7.83 0.76
CA LYS A 152 31.33 -8.70 1.92
C LYS A 152 32.60 -8.31 2.70
N GLY A 153 33.57 -7.70 2.04
CA GLY A 153 34.79 -7.20 2.66
C GLY A 153 34.63 -5.86 3.40
N ALA A 154 33.51 -5.16 3.19
CA ALA A 154 33.25 -3.85 3.80
C ALA A 154 33.13 -3.95 5.33
N ARG A 155 33.85 -3.09 6.07
CA ARG A 155 33.85 -3.09 7.55
C ARG A 155 33.00 -1.97 8.14
N SER A 156 32.54 -1.05 7.30
CA SER A 156 31.76 0.10 7.69
C SER A 156 30.77 0.51 6.61
N PHE A 157 29.78 1.30 6.99
CA PHE A 157 28.84 1.89 6.05
C PHE A 157 29.51 2.86 5.07
N VAL A 158 30.62 3.49 5.47
CA VAL A 158 31.42 4.36 4.59
C VAL A 158 32.04 3.54 3.46
N ASP A 159 32.55 2.35 3.76
CA ASP A 159 33.13 1.43 2.78
C ASP A 159 32.07 0.96 1.78
N VAL A 160 30.90 0.51 2.28
CA VAL A 160 29.77 0.10 1.43
C VAL A 160 29.37 1.23 0.48
N ARG A 161 29.25 2.47 0.99
CA ARG A 161 28.89 3.62 0.16
C ARG A 161 29.97 3.94 -0.88
N GLY A 162 31.24 3.76 -0.53
CA GLY A 162 32.37 3.91 -1.46
C GLY A 162 32.31 2.91 -2.61
N ILE A 163 32.15 1.62 -2.26
CA ILE A 163 32.05 0.51 -3.20
C ILE A 163 30.86 0.71 -4.16
N VAL A 164 29.66 1.01 -3.63
CA VAL A 164 28.47 1.22 -4.46
C VAL A 164 28.66 2.41 -5.43
N ARG A 165 29.29 3.49 -4.99
CA ARG A 165 29.57 4.64 -5.87
C ARG A 165 30.56 4.30 -6.97
N GLN A 166 31.60 3.55 -6.64
CA GLN A 166 32.64 3.14 -7.60
C GLN A 166 32.10 2.18 -8.65
N GLN A 167 31.16 1.31 -8.29
CA GLN A 167 30.59 0.31 -9.18
C GLN A 167 29.41 0.81 -10.03
N ARG A 168 28.96 2.06 -9.84
CA ARG A 168 27.80 2.63 -10.54
C ARG A 168 27.91 2.49 -12.06
N ASP A 169 29.00 2.96 -12.65
CA ASP A 169 29.21 2.94 -14.10
C ASP A 169 29.41 1.52 -14.64
N GLY A 170 29.80 0.56 -13.78
CA GLY A 170 29.89 -0.84 -14.13
C GLY A 170 28.52 -1.52 -14.18
N VAL A 171 27.63 -1.18 -13.23
CA VAL A 171 26.25 -1.70 -13.18
C VAL A 171 25.42 -1.16 -14.34
N GLU A 172 25.56 0.13 -14.69
CA GLU A 172 24.81 0.79 -15.77
C GLU A 172 25.10 0.20 -17.17
N ARG A 173 26.19 -0.57 -17.33
CA ARG A 173 26.52 -1.26 -18.60
C ARG A 173 25.71 -2.52 -18.86
N PHE A 174 25.08 -3.08 -17.83
CA PHE A 174 24.26 -4.27 -17.97
C PHE A 174 22.80 -3.85 -18.03
N GLU A 175 22.13 -4.12 -19.16
CA GLU A 175 20.69 -3.93 -19.26
C GLU A 175 20.01 -4.66 -18.10
N LEU A 176 19.10 -3.99 -17.39
CA LEU A 176 18.30 -4.68 -16.40
C LEU A 176 17.53 -5.77 -17.15
N PRO A 177 17.63 -7.05 -16.73
CA PRO A 177 16.82 -8.08 -17.36
C PRO A 177 15.38 -7.60 -17.30
N GLU A 178 14.67 -7.64 -18.44
CA GLU A 178 13.25 -7.37 -18.42
C GLU A 178 12.66 -8.22 -17.29
N PRO A 179 11.89 -7.62 -16.37
CA PRO A 179 11.32 -8.38 -15.27
C PRO A 179 10.52 -9.52 -15.87
N VAL A 180 11.08 -10.73 -15.81
CA VAL A 180 10.38 -11.93 -16.18
C VAL A 180 9.31 -12.06 -15.13
N VAL A 181 8.06 -11.80 -15.53
CA VAL A 181 6.89 -12.07 -14.70
C VAL A 181 6.87 -13.58 -14.49
N HIS A 182 7.59 -14.05 -13.48
CA HIS A 182 7.45 -15.39 -12.97
C HIS A 182 6.08 -15.46 -12.33
N SER A 183 5.08 -15.76 -13.14
CA SER A 183 3.78 -16.21 -12.67
C SER A 183 3.97 -17.61 -12.06
N SER A 184 4.47 -17.65 -10.82
CA SER A 184 4.38 -18.82 -9.95
C SER A 184 2.94 -19.08 -9.48
N LEU A 185 1.99 -18.24 -9.93
CA LEU A 185 0.56 -18.40 -9.75
C LEU A 185 0.08 -19.67 -10.47
N GLN A 186 0.01 -20.76 -9.72
CA GLN A 186 -0.81 -21.89 -10.11
C GLN A 186 -2.28 -21.45 -10.03
N SER A 187 -2.91 -21.21 -11.19
CA SER A 187 -4.35 -21.03 -11.24
C SER A 187 -4.99 -22.34 -10.78
N ARG A 188 -5.59 -22.35 -9.58
CA ARG A 188 -6.54 -23.40 -9.22
C ARG A 188 -7.90 -23.04 -9.82
N PRO A 189 -8.75 -24.04 -10.12
CA PRO A 189 -10.12 -23.76 -10.51
C PRO A 189 -10.78 -22.94 -9.39
N ALA A 190 -11.28 -21.77 -9.75
CA ALA A 190 -12.09 -20.98 -8.85
C ALA A 190 -13.52 -21.49 -8.83
N ASP A 191 -14.25 -21.11 -7.79
CA ASP A 191 -15.67 -21.39 -7.71
C ASP A 191 -16.39 -20.73 -8.89
N ASP A 192 -16.98 -21.54 -9.76
CA ASP A 192 -17.70 -21.08 -10.96
C ASP A 192 -18.85 -20.14 -10.59
N ILE A 193 -19.47 -20.32 -9.41
CA ILE A 193 -20.54 -19.46 -8.91
C ILE A 193 -19.97 -18.09 -8.58
N ALA A 194 -18.83 -18.02 -7.90
CA ALA A 194 -18.16 -16.76 -7.59
C ALA A 194 -17.75 -16.02 -8.86
N MET A 195 -17.28 -16.74 -9.89
CA MET A 195 -16.96 -16.15 -11.19
C MET A 195 -18.19 -15.59 -11.91
N HIS A 196 -19.35 -16.28 -11.83
CA HIS A 196 -20.59 -15.81 -12.44
C HIS A 196 -21.18 -14.55 -11.79
N LEU A 197 -20.78 -14.23 -10.56
CA LEU A 197 -21.19 -13.01 -9.86
C LEU A 197 -20.38 -11.78 -10.27
N LEU A 198 -19.24 -11.96 -10.96
CA LEU A 198 -18.45 -10.83 -11.46
C LEU A 198 -19.11 -10.23 -12.72
N PRO A 199 -19.08 -8.90 -12.91
CA PRO A 199 -19.45 -8.28 -14.18
C PRO A 199 -18.67 -8.88 -15.36
N SER A 200 -19.32 -8.98 -16.53
CA SER A 200 -18.75 -9.67 -17.70
C SER A 200 -17.42 -9.06 -18.17
N ASP A 201 -17.27 -7.74 -18.07
CA ASP A 201 -16.05 -6.99 -18.38
C ASP A 201 -14.91 -7.25 -17.38
N VAL A 202 -15.24 -7.68 -16.16
CA VAL A 202 -14.30 -8.03 -15.10
C VAL A 202 -13.89 -9.51 -15.18
N GLN A 203 -14.82 -10.41 -15.55
CA GLN A 203 -14.53 -11.83 -15.74
C GLN A 203 -13.40 -12.07 -16.76
N GLU A 204 -13.36 -11.28 -17.83
CA GLU A 204 -12.31 -11.37 -18.86
C GLU A 204 -10.94 -10.87 -18.37
N ARG A 205 -10.91 -10.01 -17.34
CA ARG A 205 -9.71 -9.29 -16.89
C ARG A 205 -9.16 -9.80 -15.57
N CYS A 206 -9.99 -10.41 -14.73
CA CYS A 206 -9.61 -10.90 -13.42
C CYS A 206 -9.52 -12.43 -13.44
N LYS A 207 -8.31 -12.93 -13.19
CA LYS A 207 -8.11 -14.36 -12.95
C LYS A 207 -8.03 -14.59 -11.43
N PRO A 208 -8.86 -15.48 -10.89
CA PRO A 208 -8.82 -15.81 -9.47
C PRO A 208 -7.46 -16.46 -9.14
N LEU A 209 -6.86 -16.01 -8.05
CA LEU A 209 -5.57 -16.49 -7.57
C LEU A 209 -5.81 -17.30 -6.30
N ALA A 210 -5.22 -18.50 -6.26
CA ALA A 210 -5.25 -19.31 -5.06
C ALA A 210 -4.24 -18.80 -4.04
N VAL A 211 -4.67 -18.72 -2.78
CA VAL A 211 -3.82 -18.45 -1.61
C VAL A 211 -4.00 -19.56 -0.58
N ASP A 212 -3.04 -19.71 0.33
CA ASP A 212 -3.19 -20.63 1.44
C ASP A 212 -4.34 -20.23 2.38
N ALA A 213 -5.17 -21.20 2.76
CA ALA A 213 -6.35 -21.03 3.60
C ALA A 213 -6.03 -21.27 5.09
N ASP A 214 -5.06 -20.52 5.64
CA ASP A 214 -4.58 -20.65 7.02
C ASP A 214 -5.16 -19.62 8.00
N GLY A 215 -6.20 -18.89 7.58
CA GLY A 215 -6.77 -17.76 8.33
C GLY A 215 -6.05 -16.42 8.08
N ASN A 216 -4.99 -16.39 7.27
CA ASN A 216 -4.33 -15.16 6.78
C ASN A 216 -4.64 -14.87 5.31
N CYS A 217 -5.66 -15.51 4.73
CA CYS A 217 -5.96 -15.46 3.29
C CYS A 217 -6.12 -14.03 2.74
N PHE A 218 -6.66 -13.09 3.52
CA PHE A 218 -6.75 -11.68 3.15
C PHE A 218 -5.35 -11.05 2.94
N PHE A 219 -4.49 -11.12 3.96
CA PHE A 219 -3.12 -10.57 3.90
C PHE A 219 -2.23 -11.31 2.89
N ARG A 220 -2.48 -12.59 2.64
CA ARG A 220 -1.80 -13.36 1.59
C ARG A 220 -2.21 -12.89 0.19
N ALA A 221 -3.50 -12.62 -0.02
CA ALA A 221 -3.98 -12.05 -1.28
C ALA A 221 -3.39 -10.64 -1.52
N GLU A 222 -3.31 -9.84 -0.47
CA GLU A 222 -2.67 -8.52 -0.51
C GLU A 222 -1.16 -8.63 -0.77
N SER A 223 -0.47 -9.57 -0.12
CA SER A 223 0.95 -9.85 -0.37
C SER A 223 1.21 -10.27 -1.81
N LEU A 224 0.35 -11.12 -2.39
CA LEU A 224 0.44 -11.49 -3.81
C LEU A 224 0.25 -10.29 -4.73
N LEU A 225 -0.70 -9.41 -4.44
CA LEU A 225 -0.98 -8.23 -5.24
C LEU A 225 0.19 -7.23 -5.21
N LEU A 226 0.79 -7.01 -4.03
CA LEU A 226 1.83 -6.01 -3.83
C LEU A 226 3.24 -6.52 -4.17
N PHE A 227 3.54 -7.78 -3.85
CA PHE A 227 4.90 -8.33 -3.89
C PHE A 227 5.05 -9.53 -4.83
N GLY A 228 3.97 -9.96 -5.48
CA GLY A 228 3.98 -11.13 -6.37
C GLY A 228 4.21 -12.47 -5.67
N ASN A 229 4.16 -12.52 -4.33
CA ASN A 229 4.31 -13.72 -3.54
C ASN A 229 3.55 -13.62 -2.20
N GLU A 230 3.24 -14.75 -1.55
CA GLU A 230 2.52 -14.77 -0.25
C GLU A 230 3.43 -14.51 0.97
N GLY A 231 4.74 -14.36 0.79
CA GLY A 231 5.73 -14.38 1.86
C GLY A 231 5.69 -13.20 2.83
N HIS A 232 4.99 -12.12 2.48
CA HIS A 232 4.93 -10.88 3.27
C HIS A 232 3.61 -10.69 4.05
N HIS A 233 2.78 -11.74 4.14
CA HIS A 233 1.46 -11.65 4.76
C HIS A 233 1.50 -11.38 6.27
N LEU A 234 2.59 -11.70 6.96
CA LEU A 234 2.72 -11.44 8.40
C LEU A 234 3.07 -9.97 8.67
N GLU A 235 3.90 -9.39 7.83
CA GLU A 235 4.30 -7.98 7.88
C GLU A 235 3.12 -7.05 7.56
N LEU A 236 2.23 -7.45 6.64
CA LEU A 236 1.00 -6.72 6.32
C LEU A 236 -0.06 -6.77 7.42
N ARG A 237 0.00 -7.78 8.30
CA ARG A 237 -0.96 -7.96 9.40
C ARG A 237 -0.64 -7.09 10.63
N CYS A 238 0.56 -6.51 10.70
CA CYS A 238 1.08 -5.78 11.87
C CYS A 238 0.36 -4.47 12.19
#